data_AF-A0A0C2ZFW0-F1
#
_entry.id   AF-A0A0C2ZFW0-F1
#
_cell.length_a   1.000
_cell.length_b   1.000
_cell.length_c   1.000
_cell.angle_alpha   90.00
_cell.angle_beta   90.00
_cell.angle_gamma   90.00
#
_symmetry.space_group_name_H-M   'P 1'
#
loop_
_entity.id
_entity.type
_entity.pdbx_description
1 polymer ?
#
loop_
_entity_poly.entity_id
_entity_poly.type
_entity_poly.pdbx_seq_one_letter_code
_entity_poly.pdbx_strand_id
1 'polypeptide(L)'
;KNTESIFTRQTDPFAAPRVEYILQNVKIGTDLTAEEKDEVTKLITEYADVFTCSLGEVLPIPGAQVDLNIPEDVTFRTTVHQRPMNPPQRQFMHKWVDQMLNASLIETAEIPCIKHVAPTVLTQKVH
;
A
#
# COMPACT_ATOMS: atom_id res chain seq x y z
N LYS A 1 1.50 5.08 18.97
CA LYS A 1 0.09 5.48 18.98
C LYS A 1 -0.65 4.48 18.10
N ASN A 2 -1.76 3.90 18.58
CA ASN A 2 -2.55 2.94 17.78
C ASN A 2 -3.28 3.75 16.69
N THR A 3 -2.72 3.79 15.48
CA THR A 3 -3.18 4.65 14.37
C THR A 3 -4.29 4.01 13.53
N GLU A 4 -4.64 2.75 13.78
CA GLU A 4 -5.70 2.10 12.99
C GLU A 4 -7.06 2.80 13.14
N SER A 5 -7.32 3.45 14.28
CA SER A 5 -8.58 4.18 14.49
C SER A 5 -8.69 5.49 13.70
N ILE A 6 -7.60 6.00 13.10
CA ILE A 6 -7.62 7.26 12.33
C ILE A 6 -7.68 7.04 10.82
N PHE A 7 -7.56 5.79 10.36
CA PHE A 7 -7.57 5.44 8.94
C PHE A 7 -8.99 5.14 8.45
N THR A 8 -9.77 6.21 8.32
CA THR A 8 -11.21 6.16 8.05
C THR A 8 -11.58 6.38 6.59
N ARG A 9 -10.65 6.30 5.61
CA ARG A 9 -10.95 6.59 4.19
C ARG A 9 -12.20 5.87 3.66
N GLN A 10 -12.43 4.62 4.09
CA GLN A 10 -13.57 3.80 3.66
C GLN A 10 -14.92 4.24 4.24
N THR A 11 -14.92 4.85 5.43
CA THR A 11 -16.14 5.15 6.19
C THR A 11 -16.41 6.64 6.30
N ASP A 12 -15.38 7.42 6.59
CA ASP A 12 -15.38 8.88 6.67
C ASP A 12 -14.00 9.44 6.24
N PRO A 13 -13.79 9.69 4.94
CA PRO A 13 -12.50 10.16 4.44
C PRO A 13 -12.10 11.55 4.91
N PHE A 14 -13.05 12.36 5.38
CA PHE A 14 -12.85 13.74 5.84
C PHE A 14 -12.85 13.87 7.35
N ALA A 15 -12.82 12.76 8.09
CA ALA A 15 -12.72 12.77 9.55
C ALA A 15 -11.53 13.65 10.00
N ALA A 16 -11.79 14.59 10.90
CA ALA A 16 -10.78 15.57 11.32
C ALA A 16 -9.43 14.95 11.77
N PRO A 17 -9.40 13.84 12.55
CA PRO A 17 -8.13 13.20 12.92
C PRO A 17 -7.34 12.66 11.73
N ARG A 18 -8.02 12.23 10.66
CA ARG A 18 -7.42 11.72 9.43
C ARG A 18 -6.84 12.86 8.59
N VAL A 19 -7.60 13.93 8.41
CA VAL A 19 -7.14 15.14 7.69
C VAL A 19 -5.92 15.73 8.39
N GLU A 20 -5.96 15.84 9.72
CA GLU A 20 -4.80 16.33 10.50
C GLU A 20 -3.57 15.43 10.29
N TYR A 21 -3.77 14.11 10.27
CA TYR A 21 -2.70 13.16 9.97
C TYR A 21 -2.11 13.37 8.57
N ILE A 22 -2.95 13.58 7.54
CA ILE A 22 -2.49 13.89 6.18
C ILE A 22 -1.65 15.17 6.18
N LEU A 23 -2.18 16.26 6.74
CA LEU A 23 -1.50 17.55 6.78
C LEU A 23 -0.15 17.49 7.51
N GLN A 24 -0.03 16.67 8.57
CA GLN A 24 1.23 16.46 9.29
C GLN A 24 2.28 15.68 8.46
N ASN A 25 1.84 14.83 7.53
CA ASN A 25 2.73 14.00 6.72
C ASN A 25 3.02 14.58 5.32
N VAL A 26 2.22 15.55 4.87
CA VAL A 26 2.51 16.29 3.64
C VAL A 26 3.56 17.37 3.92
N LYS A 27 4.68 17.30 3.20
CA LYS A 27 5.73 18.32 3.27
C LYS A 27 5.38 19.49 2.36
N ILE A 28 4.94 20.61 2.94
CA ILE A 28 4.75 21.88 2.22
C ILE A 28 6.09 22.63 2.19
N GLY A 29 6.44 23.20 1.02
CA GLY A 29 7.66 23.99 0.83
C GLY A 29 7.71 25.24 1.70
N THR A 30 8.91 25.73 1.98
CA THR A 30 9.14 26.97 2.77
C THR A 30 9.16 28.23 1.90
N ASP A 31 9.00 28.06 0.59
CA ASP A 31 9.01 29.07 -0.46
C ASP A 31 7.62 29.69 -0.72
N LEU A 32 6.59 29.23 -0.01
CA LEU A 32 5.24 29.78 -0.09
C LEU A 32 5.03 30.92 0.90
N THR A 33 4.27 31.93 0.46
CA THR A 33 3.68 32.94 1.34
C THR A 33 2.67 32.32 2.30
N ALA A 34 2.21 33.10 3.28
CA ALA A 34 1.22 32.62 4.23
C ALA A 34 -0.12 32.32 3.54
N GLU A 35 -0.50 33.14 2.57
CA GLU A 35 -1.71 33.03 1.78
C GLU A 35 -1.68 31.78 0.90
N GLU A 36 -0.58 31.54 0.17
CA GLU A 36 -0.42 30.34 -0.66
C GLU A 36 -0.39 29.06 0.19
N LYS A 37 0.25 29.11 1.36
CA LYS A 37 0.26 27.96 2.28
C LYS A 37 -1.13 27.62 2.80
N ASP A 38 -1.96 28.64 3.04
CA ASP A 38 -3.35 28.46 3.43
C ASP A 38 -4.17 27.85 2.28
N GLU A 39 -3.99 28.32 1.05
CA GLU A 39 -4.64 27.74 -0.14
C GLU A 39 -4.25 26.27 -0.35
N VAL A 40 -2.97 25.93 -0.22
CA VAL A 40 -2.49 24.53 -0.33
C VAL A 40 -3.09 23.67 0.78
N THR A 41 -3.15 24.18 2.01
CA THR A 41 -3.73 23.46 3.15
C THR A 41 -5.23 23.20 2.95
N LYS A 42 -5.96 24.18 2.43
CA LYS A 42 -7.37 24.04 2.03
C LYS A 42 -7.54 22.99 0.94
N LEU A 43 -6.69 23.02 -0.08
CA LEU A 43 -6.74 22.03 -1.18
C LEU A 43 -6.50 20.60 -0.68
N ILE A 44 -5.49 20.38 0.17
CA ILE A 44 -5.22 19.06 0.75
C ILE A 44 -6.41 18.58 1.59
N THR A 45 -7.05 19.50 2.33
CA THR A 45 -8.23 19.20 3.15
C THR A 45 -9.45 18.86 2.29
N GLU A 46 -9.67 19.61 1.21
CA GLU A 46 -10.76 19.41 0.26
C GLU A 46 -10.67 18.05 -0.46
N TYR A 47 -9.45 17.61 -0.79
CA TYR A 47 -9.18 16.35 -1.49
C TYR A 47 -8.56 15.28 -0.57
N ALA A 48 -8.90 15.30 0.72
CA ALA A 48 -8.34 14.35 1.69
C ALA A 48 -8.68 12.88 1.35
N ASP A 49 -9.78 12.62 0.67
CA ASP A 49 -10.24 11.31 0.21
C ASP A 49 -9.32 10.65 -0.83
N VAL A 50 -8.55 11.44 -1.57
CA VAL A 50 -7.59 10.94 -2.56
C VAL A 50 -6.39 10.26 -1.90
N PHE A 51 -6.00 10.72 -0.71
CA PHE A 51 -4.85 10.18 0.00
C PHE A 51 -5.15 8.80 0.58
N THR A 52 -4.15 7.93 0.61
CA THR A 52 -4.17 6.67 1.36
C THR A 52 -3.06 6.69 2.41
N CYS A 53 -3.44 6.67 3.68
CA CYS A 53 -2.51 6.76 4.80
C CYS A 53 -2.03 5.39 5.30
N SER A 54 -2.68 4.31 4.86
CA SER A 54 -2.29 2.94 5.17
C SER A 54 -2.65 1.97 4.03
N LEU A 55 -2.10 0.76 4.07
CA LEU A 55 -2.46 -0.30 3.11
C LEU A 55 -3.95 -0.65 3.15
N GLY A 56 -4.58 -0.60 4.33
CA GLY A 56 -6.02 -0.89 4.47
C GLY A 56 -6.93 0.18 3.85
N GLU A 57 -6.40 1.37 3.56
CA GLU A 57 -7.15 2.41 2.84
C GLU A 57 -7.05 2.29 1.31
N VAL A 58 -6.25 1.36 0.79
CA VAL A 58 -6.17 1.11 -0.66
C VAL A 58 -7.47 0.46 -1.13
N LEU A 59 -8.10 1.06 -2.14
CA LEU A 59 -9.38 0.59 -2.67
C LEU A 59 -9.15 -0.09 -4.02
N PRO A 60 -9.62 -1.34 -4.21
CA PRO A 60 -9.63 -1.95 -5.53
C PRO A 60 -10.62 -1.21 -6.44
N ILE A 61 -10.28 -1.10 -7.71
CA ILE A 61 -11.20 -0.54 -8.72
C ILE A 61 -12.26 -1.61 -9.02
N PRO A 62 -13.55 -1.36 -8.78
CA PRO A 62 -14.60 -2.37 -9.00
C PRO A 62 -14.60 -2.86 -10.44
N GLY A 63 -14.48 -4.18 -10.63
CA GLY A 63 -14.51 -4.82 -11.95
C GLY A 63 -13.25 -4.63 -12.80
N ALA A 64 -12.21 -3.96 -12.29
CA ALA A 64 -10.94 -3.89 -13.00
C ALA A 64 -10.33 -5.28 -13.12
N GLN A 65 -9.93 -5.64 -14.33
CA GLN A 65 -9.22 -6.88 -14.62
C GLN A 65 -7.85 -6.53 -15.19
N VAL A 66 -6.82 -7.21 -14.69
CA VAL A 66 -5.46 -7.12 -15.21
C VAL A 66 -5.26 -8.29 -16.17
N ASP A 67 -5.17 -8.01 -17.47
CA ASP A 67 -4.75 -8.98 -18.46
C ASP A 67 -3.22 -8.98 -18.56
N LEU A 68 -2.60 -10.08 -18.15
CA LEU A 68 -1.16 -10.26 -18.22
C LEU A 68 -0.67 -10.60 -19.63
N ASN A 69 -1.58 -10.75 -20.61
CA ASN A 69 -1.29 -11.09 -22.01
C ASN A 69 -0.37 -12.30 -22.13
N ILE A 70 -0.66 -13.35 -21.34
CA ILE A 70 0.15 -14.56 -21.30
C ILE A 70 -0.11 -15.38 -22.57
N PRO A 71 0.92 -15.66 -23.39
CA PRO A 71 0.77 -16.53 -24.56
C PRO A 71 0.38 -17.97 -24.15
N GLU A 72 -0.39 -18.65 -24.99
CA GLU A 72 -0.92 -19.99 -24.71
C GLU A 72 0.18 -21.06 -24.56
N ASP A 73 1.33 -20.87 -25.19
CA ASP A 73 2.46 -21.81 -25.23
C ASP A 73 3.46 -21.61 -24.08
N VAL A 74 3.22 -20.67 -23.16
CA VAL A 74 4.14 -20.42 -22.05
C VAL A 74 3.96 -21.45 -20.93
N THR A 75 5.04 -22.19 -20.66
CA THR A 75 5.17 -23.00 -19.46
C THR A 75 5.81 -22.19 -18.33
N PHE A 76 5.10 -22.05 -17.22
CA PHE A 76 5.63 -21.39 -16.03
C PHE A 76 6.29 -22.37 -15.08
N ARG A 77 7.26 -21.87 -14.32
CA ARG A 77 7.81 -22.59 -13.18
C ARG A 77 6.87 -22.48 -11.99
N THR A 78 6.47 -23.62 -11.44
CA THR A 78 5.69 -23.74 -10.19
C THR A 78 6.55 -24.02 -8.97
N THR A 79 7.86 -24.24 -9.17
CA THR A 79 8.85 -24.41 -8.10
C THR A 79 9.70 -23.16 -7.93
N VAL A 80 9.85 -22.69 -6.70
CA VAL A 80 10.67 -21.52 -6.39
C VAL A 80 11.87 -21.90 -5.53
N HIS A 81 13.04 -21.35 -5.86
CA HIS A 81 14.22 -21.42 -5.01
C HIS A 81 14.35 -20.08 -4.26
N GLN A 82 13.55 -19.94 -3.19
CA GLN A 82 13.57 -18.73 -2.38
C GLN A 82 14.91 -18.61 -1.65
N ARG A 83 15.61 -17.49 -1.82
CA ARG A 83 16.86 -17.23 -1.09
C ARG A 83 16.56 -17.23 0.42
N PRO A 84 17.33 -17.96 1.24
CA PRO A 84 17.15 -17.95 2.68
C PRO A 84 17.25 -16.54 3.24
N MET A 85 16.31 -16.17 4.09
CA MET A 85 16.31 -14.91 4.83
C MET A 85 16.82 -15.14 6.25
N ASN A 86 17.66 -14.22 6.74
CA ASN A 86 18.06 -14.22 8.15
C ASN A 86 16.86 -13.86 9.05
N PRO A 87 16.93 -14.13 10.38
CA PRO A 87 15.76 -13.94 11.25
C PRO A 87 15.19 -12.52 11.24
N PRO A 88 15.99 -11.43 11.30
CA PRO A 88 15.47 -10.06 11.17
C PRO A 88 14.75 -9.79 9.84
N GLN A 89 15.32 -10.24 8.72
CA GLN A 89 14.72 -10.10 7.39
C GLN A 89 13.36 -10.81 7.31
N ARG A 90 13.29 -12.02 7.88
CA ARG A 90 12.06 -12.81 7.90
C ARG A 90 10.96 -12.13 8.72
N GLN A 91 11.31 -11.63 9.91
CA GLN A 91 10.36 -10.90 10.75
C GLN A 91 9.83 -9.65 10.05
N PHE A 92 10.71 -8.91 9.37
CA PHE A 92 10.33 -7.76 8.56
C PHE A 92 9.38 -8.15 7.43
N MET A 93 9.70 -9.20 6.67
CA MET A 93 8.85 -9.69 5.59
C MET A 93 7.47 -10.12 6.09
N HIS A 94 7.41 -10.95 7.15
CA HIS A 94 6.13 -11.42 7.70
C HIS A 94 5.25 -10.26 8.16
N LYS A 95 5.82 -9.24 8.81
CA LYS A 95 5.06 -8.04 9.18
C LYS A 95 4.34 -7.40 7.97
N TRP A 96 5.00 -7.29 6.82
CA TRP A 96 4.38 -6.71 5.62
C TRP A 96 3.36 -7.65 4.98
N VAL A 97 3.64 -8.95 4.94
CA VAL A 97 2.69 -9.97 4.47
C VAL A 97 1.41 -9.91 5.31
N ASP A 98 1.53 -9.88 6.63
CA ASP A 98 0.39 -9.79 7.55
C ASP A 98 -0.40 -8.49 7.32
N GLN A 99 0.28 -7.35 7.13
CA GLN A 99 -0.39 -6.09 6.82
C GLN A 99 -1.15 -6.13 5.49
N MET A 100 -0.57 -6.73 4.45
CA MET A 100 -1.25 -6.88 3.14
C MET A 100 -2.42 -7.87 3.20
N LEU A 101 -2.30 -8.96 3.96
CA LEU A 101 -3.39 -9.91 4.20
C LEU A 101 -4.53 -9.23 4.96
N ASN A 102 -4.24 -8.52 6.05
CA ASN A 102 -5.24 -7.78 6.83
C ASN A 102 -5.94 -6.70 6.00
N ALA A 103 -5.21 -6.08 5.05
CA ALA A 103 -5.75 -5.11 4.11
C ALA A 103 -6.47 -5.75 2.91
N SER A 104 -6.56 -7.08 2.82
CA SER A 104 -7.14 -7.81 1.68
C SER A 104 -6.48 -7.47 0.33
N LEU A 105 -5.19 -7.12 0.33
CA LEU A 105 -4.41 -6.83 -0.88
C LEU A 105 -3.83 -8.09 -1.51
N ILE A 106 -3.60 -9.12 -0.70
CA ILE A 106 -3.16 -10.45 -1.12
C ILE A 106 -4.00 -11.50 -0.40
N GLU A 107 -3.99 -12.71 -0.93
CA GLU A 107 -4.66 -13.86 -0.35
C GLU A 107 -3.76 -15.10 -0.40
N THR A 108 -4.10 -16.10 0.41
CA THR A 108 -3.49 -17.42 0.33
C THR A 108 -3.98 -18.14 -0.92
N ALA A 109 -3.08 -18.58 -1.78
CA ALA A 109 -3.42 -19.37 -2.96
C ALA A 109 -3.33 -20.88 -2.67
N GLU A 110 -4.36 -21.61 -3.04
CA GLU A 110 -4.35 -23.08 -3.06
C GLU A 110 -3.34 -23.58 -4.11
N ILE A 111 -2.49 -24.55 -3.73
CA ILE A 111 -1.41 -25.06 -4.61
C ILE A 111 -1.89 -25.41 -6.02
N PRO A 112 -3.04 -26.09 -6.24
CA PRO A 112 -3.52 -26.42 -7.58
C PRO A 112 -3.87 -25.20 -8.45
N CYS A 113 -4.15 -24.05 -7.84
CA CYS A 113 -4.49 -22.81 -8.55
C CYS A 113 -3.23 -22.00 -8.92
N ILE A 114 -2.05 -22.38 -8.42
CA ILE A 114 -0.80 -21.66 -8.66
C ILE A 114 -0.28 -22.00 -10.05
N LYS A 115 -0.40 -21.04 -10.97
CA LYS A 115 0.17 -21.14 -12.33
C LYS A 115 1.65 -20.78 -12.37
N HIS A 116 2.12 -19.91 -11.46
CA HIS A 116 3.51 -19.45 -11.44
C HIS A 116 3.93 -19.05 -10.02
N VAL A 117 5.21 -19.25 -9.69
CA VAL A 117 5.83 -18.73 -8.46
C VAL A 117 7.14 -18.04 -8.79
N ALA A 118 7.31 -16.82 -8.28
CA ALA A 118 8.54 -16.05 -8.38
C ALA A 118 9.20 -15.87 -7.00
N PRO A 119 10.54 -15.83 -6.90
CA PRO A 119 11.21 -15.56 -5.65
C PRO A 119 11.02 -14.10 -5.24
N THR A 120 10.87 -13.84 -3.94
CA THR A 120 10.81 -12.48 -3.40
C THR A 120 12.18 -12.05 -2.90
N VAL A 121 12.57 -10.82 -3.20
CA VAL A 121 13.85 -10.25 -2.78
C VAL A 121 13.59 -9.03 -1.90
N LEU A 122 14.20 -9.01 -0.72
CA LEU A 122 14.24 -7.81 0.12
C LEU A 122 15.38 -6.91 -0.36
N THR A 123 15.04 -5.69 -0.75
CA THR A 123 16.00 -4.68 -1.18
C THR A 123 16.04 -3.55 -0.17
N GLN A 124 17.25 -3.08 0.14
CA GLN A 124 17.41 -1.85 0.91
C GLN A 124 16.95 -0.68 0.06
N LYS A 125 16.11 0.19 0.64
CA LYS A 125 15.78 1.47 0.03
C LYS A 125 17.07 2.29 -0.03
N VAL A 126 17.52 2.63 -1.24
CA VAL A 126 18.54 3.67 -1.44
C VAL A 126 17.88 4.96 -0.96
N HIS A 127 18.61 5.85 -0.26
CA HIS A 127 18.16 7.07 0.42
C HIS A 127 17.96 6.92 1.94
#